data_AF-A0A519TWE4-F1
#
_entry.id   AF-A0A519TWE4-F1
#
_cell.length_a   1.000
_cell.length_b   1.000
_cell.length_c   1.000
_cell.angle_alpha   90.00
_cell.angle_beta   90.00
_cell.angle_gamma   90.00
#
_symmetry.space_group_name_H-M   'P 1'
#
loop_
_entity.id
_entity.type
_entity.pdbx_description
1 polymer ?
#
loop_
_entity_poly.entity_id
_entity_poly.type
_entity_poly.pdbx_seq_one_letter_code
_entity_poly.pdbx_strand_id
1 'polypeptide(L)'
;MEFITVDELNKGRYSETNGKNINYDGDFSLTFGKLFANKHTVNAVAGMRMEQNTRQLSSFQVRGFVDDEFSNPNFALGYPEGQRADYQESKRRGASFFTNMGYAYNQRYLIDATLRSDGSSVYGADKQFSVIWSVGMGWNIHNESYVKNKLGWINQLRLRGSIGNPGNQNFDDYISMRIYRYNNENRNPFGASIIINNMGNRNLKWQTTLDRNIGFDLMTLDNRLRFTADYFLKNTDPLLVFVTLPSSSGVAKTAQNIGEQVTEGFTLSTDYSIIRRNQFNWRVNLNARQLKAEYRKMGNLLNNFNTTNQSRNLVRYYDGGSPSDLWAVRSVGIDPATGREIFLNKTGEQTFVHDFRNEMVVGNSDPTLEGILGTSFFYKGFSASLNVRYRVGGQAFMQTLYNKVENISGAGRALNQDRRALYDRWKQPGEERI
;
A
#
# COMPACT_ATOMS: atom_id res chain seq x y z
N MET A 1 -28.73 29.31 3.16
CA MET A 1 -28.86 30.25 2.02
C MET A 1 -28.81 29.57 0.65
N GLU A 2 -28.67 28.24 0.55
CA GLU A 2 -28.48 27.55 -0.75
C GLU A 2 -29.79 27.38 -1.57
N PHE A 3 -30.96 27.55 -0.96
CA PHE A 3 -32.27 27.27 -1.58
C PHE A 3 -33.26 28.46 -1.63
N ILE A 4 -32.80 29.68 -1.30
CA ILE A 4 -33.69 30.86 -1.16
C ILE A 4 -34.31 31.29 -2.50
N THR A 5 -33.59 31.10 -3.60
CA THR A 5 -34.03 31.44 -4.97
C THR A 5 -34.43 30.20 -5.79
N VAL A 6 -34.47 29.02 -5.16
CA VAL A 6 -34.80 27.75 -5.82
C VAL A 6 -36.31 27.56 -5.78
N ASP A 7 -36.90 27.10 -6.88
CA ASP A 7 -38.31 26.71 -6.97
C ASP A 7 -38.70 25.80 -5.80
N GLU A 8 -39.88 26.00 -5.22
CA GLU A 8 -40.39 25.23 -4.08
C GLU A 8 -40.38 23.72 -4.32
N LEU A 9 -40.59 23.29 -5.57
CA LEU A 9 -40.51 21.88 -5.98
C LEU A 9 -39.09 21.28 -5.88
N ASN A 10 -38.08 22.13 -5.70
CA ASN A 10 -36.66 21.79 -5.73
C ASN A 10 -35.91 22.17 -4.44
N LYS A 11 -36.61 22.75 -3.45
CA LYS A 11 -36.01 23.11 -2.15
C LYS A 11 -35.73 21.85 -1.33
N GLY A 12 -34.57 21.81 -0.66
CA GLY A 12 -34.20 20.70 0.20
C GLY A 12 -33.87 19.41 -0.55
N ARG A 13 -33.03 18.58 0.06
CA ARG A 13 -32.60 17.29 -0.50
C ARG A 13 -32.42 16.28 0.62
N TYR A 14 -32.96 15.08 0.39
CA TYR A 14 -32.68 13.91 1.20
C TYR A 14 -32.02 12.83 0.35
N SER A 15 -31.05 12.13 0.91
CA SER A 15 -30.35 11.04 0.24
C SER A 15 -30.12 9.93 1.23
N GLU A 16 -30.53 8.72 0.88
CA GLU A 16 -30.30 7.52 1.67
C GLU A 16 -29.48 6.53 0.86
N THR A 17 -28.53 5.89 1.52
CA THR A 17 -27.76 4.78 0.97
C THR A 17 -27.73 3.68 2.01
N ASN A 18 -28.33 2.55 1.67
CA ASN A 18 -28.34 1.35 2.51
C ASN A 18 -27.36 0.33 1.93
N GLY A 19 -26.49 -0.19 2.80
CA GLY A 19 -25.48 -1.19 2.45
C GLY A 19 -25.66 -2.44 3.28
N LYS A 20 -25.79 -3.60 2.63
CA LYS A 20 -25.80 -4.91 3.29
C LYS A 20 -24.58 -5.69 2.85
N ASN A 21 -23.84 -6.23 3.83
CA ASN A 21 -22.72 -7.12 3.56
C ASN A 21 -22.96 -8.46 4.27
N ILE A 22 -22.96 -9.56 3.53
CA ILE A 22 -23.13 -10.91 4.07
C ILE A 22 -21.88 -11.72 3.75
N ASN A 23 -21.27 -12.29 4.78
CA ASN A 23 -20.06 -13.09 4.68
C ASN A 23 -20.34 -14.51 5.18
N TYR A 24 -19.98 -15.50 4.37
CA TYR A 24 -19.91 -16.90 4.75
C TYR A 24 -18.46 -17.35 4.66
N ASP A 25 -17.99 -18.08 5.67
CA ASP A 25 -16.64 -18.65 5.72
C ASP A 25 -16.74 -20.03 6.37
N GLY A 26 -15.99 -20.98 5.83
CA GLY A 26 -15.86 -22.32 6.40
C GLY A 26 -14.44 -22.83 6.20
N ASP A 27 -13.85 -23.36 7.25
CA ASP A 27 -12.54 -24.01 7.26
C ASP A 27 -12.66 -25.45 7.75
N PHE A 28 -11.97 -26.35 7.06
CA PHE A 28 -11.81 -27.73 7.49
C PHE A 28 -10.33 -28.07 7.46
N SER A 29 -9.79 -28.55 8.58
CA SER A 29 -8.38 -28.91 8.69
C SER A 29 -8.19 -30.22 9.44
N LEU A 30 -7.22 -31.00 8.95
CA LEU A 30 -6.69 -32.21 9.56
C LEU A 30 -5.29 -31.91 10.06
N THR A 31 -5.03 -32.20 11.33
CA THR A 31 -3.74 -31.95 11.97
C THR A 31 -3.15 -33.25 12.49
N PHE A 32 -1.88 -33.48 12.18
CA PHE A 32 -1.07 -34.57 12.70
C PHE A 32 0.17 -34.00 13.39
N GLY A 33 0.40 -34.39 14.63
CA GLY A 33 1.59 -34.02 15.40
C GLY A 33 2.13 -35.23 16.11
N LYS A 34 3.41 -35.56 15.91
CA LYS A 34 4.04 -36.70 16.58
C LYS A 34 5.53 -36.48 16.82
N LEU A 35 5.98 -36.95 17.99
CA LEU A 35 7.39 -37.06 18.33
C LEU A 35 7.84 -38.51 18.14
N PHE A 36 8.78 -38.75 17.23
CA PHE A 36 9.39 -40.05 17.00
C PHE A 36 10.78 -40.12 17.64
N ALA A 37 11.06 -41.25 18.29
CA ALA A 37 12.35 -41.56 18.92
C ALA A 37 12.91 -40.44 19.82
N ASN A 38 12.03 -39.66 20.47
CA ASN A 38 12.36 -38.50 21.31
C ASN A 38 13.21 -37.41 20.61
N LYS A 39 13.36 -37.45 19.28
CA LYS A 39 14.22 -36.54 18.53
C LYS A 39 13.54 -35.94 17.31
N HIS A 40 12.61 -36.63 16.67
CA HIS A 40 12.01 -36.18 15.42
C HIS A 40 10.58 -35.69 15.69
N THR A 41 10.40 -34.38 15.75
CA THR A 41 9.05 -33.81 15.83
C THR A 41 8.56 -33.56 14.42
N VAL A 42 7.42 -34.16 14.06
CA VAL A 42 6.73 -33.92 12.79
C VAL A 42 5.38 -33.31 13.10
N ASN A 43 5.08 -32.19 12.47
CA ASN A 43 3.77 -31.54 12.47
C ASN A 43 3.32 -31.38 11.03
N ALA A 44 2.11 -31.79 10.71
CA ALA A 44 1.52 -31.63 9.40
C ALA A 44 0.06 -31.18 9.55
N VAL A 45 -0.33 -30.21 8.75
CA VAL A 45 -1.71 -29.72 8.67
C VAL A 45 -2.11 -29.70 7.21
N ALA A 46 -3.25 -30.27 6.87
CA ALA A 46 -3.84 -30.15 5.55
C ALA A 46 -5.30 -29.71 5.68
N GLY A 47 -5.76 -28.84 4.81
CA GLY A 47 -7.11 -28.31 4.94
C GLY A 47 -7.63 -27.63 3.68
N MET A 48 -8.90 -27.25 3.77
CA MET A 48 -9.59 -26.45 2.77
C MET A 48 -10.36 -25.32 3.45
N ARG A 49 -10.44 -24.19 2.76
CA ARG A 49 -11.22 -23.03 3.18
C ARG A 49 -12.10 -22.56 2.03
N MET A 50 -13.36 -22.26 2.31
CA MET A 50 -14.31 -21.72 1.35
C MET A 50 -14.92 -20.45 1.92
N GLU A 51 -15.02 -19.40 1.11
CA GLU A 51 -15.62 -18.13 1.51
C GLU A 51 -16.55 -17.57 0.44
N GLN A 52 -17.57 -16.81 0.86
CA GLN A 52 -18.39 -15.98 0.01
C GLN A 52 -18.66 -14.64 0.68
N ASN A 53 -18.39 -13.55 -0.04
CA ASN A 53 -18.78 -12.20 0.34
C ASN A 53 -19.86 -11.71 -0.64
N THR A 54 -20.98 -11.20 -0.13
CA THR A 54 -22.02 -10.56 -0.94
C THR A 54 -22.27 -9.15 -0.41
N ARG A 55 -22.00 -8.16 -1.23
CA ARG A 55 -22.26 -6.75 -0.94
C ARG A 55 -23.44 -6.28 -1.78
N GLN A 56 -24.45 -5.75 -1.13
CA GLN A 56 -25.60 -5.10 -1.75
C GLN A 56 -25.59 -3.63 -1.33
N LEU A 57 -25.75 -2.73 -2.29
CA LEU A 57 -25.89 -1.30 -2.08
C LEU A 57 -27.16 -0.85 -2.76
N SER A 58 -28.01 -0.12 -2.06
CA SER A 58 -29.17 0.53 -2.63
C SER A 58 -29.17 1.99 -2.19
N SER A 59 -29.38 2.92 -3.10
CA SER A 59 -29.46 4.33 -2.75
C SER A 59 -30.58 5.03 -3.50
N PHE A 60 -31.14 6.06 -2.89
CA PHE A 60 -32.08 6.94 -3.55
C PHE A 60 -31.94 8.37 -3.04
N GLN A 61 -32.37 9.33 -3.84
CA GLN A 61 -32.37 10.74 -3.50
C GLN A 61 -33.72 11.35 -3.86
N VAL A 62 -34.27 12.16 -2.95
CA VAL A 62 -35.51 12.92 -3.15
C VAL A 62 -35.29 14.40 -2.86
N ARG A 63 -36.14 15.26 -3.42
CA ARG A 63 -36.08 16.73 -3.30
C ARG A 63 -37.48 17.34 -3.20
N GLY A 64 -37.53 18.63 -2.89
CA GLY A 64 -38.78 19.39 -2.79
C GLY A 64 -39.44 19.17 -1.44
N PHE A 65 -38.74 19.51 -0.37
CA PHE A 65 -39.28 19.56 0.98
C PHE A 65 -39.87 20.95 1.21
N VAL A 66 -41.13 21.00 1.63
CA VAL A 66 -41.86 22.25 1.91
C VAL A 66 -41.40 22.89 3.22
N ASP A 67 -40.98 22.06 4.18
CA ASP A 67 -40.53 22.45 5.52
C ASP A 67 -39.20 21.75 5.85
N ASP A 68 -38.38 22.36 6.71
CA ASP A 68 -37.11 21.79 7.19
C ASP A 68 -37.27 20.97 8.49
N GLU A 69 -38.45 20.96 9.11
CA GLU A 69 -38.75 20.19 10.33
C GLU A 69 -38.84 18.67 10.08
N PHE A 70 -39.27 18.24 8.88
CA PHE A 70 -39.47 16.82 8.56
C PHE A 70 -38.58 16.34 7.41
N SER A 71 -37.63 15.45 7.72
CA SER A 71 -36.70 14.87 6.75
C SER A 71 -37.12 13.51 6.19
N ASN A 72 -38.35 13.06 6.47
CA ASN A 72 -38.86 11.79 5.96
C ASN A 72 -39.08 11.87 4.43
N PRO A 73 -38.53 10.94 3.62
CA PRO A 73 -38.69 10.94 2.17
C PRO A 73 -40.13 11.04 1.65
N ASN A 74 -41.12 10.62 2.45
CA ASN A 74 -42.54 10.72 2.11
C ASN A 74 -43.04 12.17 1.96
N PHE A 75 -42.35 13.14 2.56
CA PHE A 75 -42.68 14.56 2.44
C PHE A 75 -41.99 15.25 1.25
N ALA A 76 -41.19 14.52 0.48
CA ALA A 76 -40.55 15.06 -0.71
C ALA A 76 -41.53 15.09 -1.89
N LEU A 77 -41.51 16.18 -2.66
CA LEU A 77 -42.35 16.36 -3.84
C LEU A 77 -41.89 15.53 -5.05
N GLY A 78 -40.68 14.97 -5.02
CA GLY A 78 -40.26 13.96 -5.99
C GLY A 78 -38.77 13.66 -6.04
N TYR A 79 -38.36 13.01 -7.11
CA TYR A 79 -36.95 12.75 -7.42
C TYR A 79 -36.34 13.93 -8.17
N PRO A 80 -35.03 14.18 -8.01
CA PRO A 80 -34.33 15.09 -8.90
C PRO A 80 -34.46 14.65 -10.36
N GLU A 81 -34.59 15.62 -11.26
CA GLU A 81 -34.68 15.36 -12.69
C GLU A 81 -33.47 14.55 -13.17
N GLY A 82 -33.73 13.46 -13.89
CA GLY A 82 -32.69 12.53 -14.37
C GLY A 82 -32.10 11.61 -13.30
N GLN A 83 -32.42 11.77 -12.01
CA GLN A 83 -31.96 10.89 -10.94
C GLN A 83 -32.96 9.77 -10.66
N ARG A 84 -32.46 8.59 -10.25
CA ARG A 84 -33.27 7.40 -9.96
C ARG A 84 -32.69 6.67 -8.75
N ALA A 85 -33.47 5.74 -8.19
CA ALA A 85 -32.93 4.77 -7.25
C ALA A 85 -31.86 3.91 -7.95
N ASP A 86 -30.76 3.68 -7.24
CA ASP A 86 -29.64 2.86 -7.68
C ASP A 86 -29.59 1.57 -6.85
N TYR A 87 -29.16 0.48 -7.49
CA TYR A 87 -28.98 -0.82 -6.85
C TYR A 87 -27.76 -1.54 -7.46
N GLN A 88 -26.87 -1.99 -6.59
CA GLN A 88 -25.68 -2.74 -6.95
C GLN A 88 -25.58 -3.99 -6.06
N GLU A 89 -25.36 -5.15 -6.69
CA GLU A 89 -24.93 -6.37 -5.99
C GLU A 89 -23.57 -6.81 -6.53
N SER A 90 -22.63 -7.11 -5.62
CA SER A 90 -21.37 -7.80 -5.92
C SER A 90 -21.29 -9.07 -5.09
N LYS A 91 -20.86 -10.17 -5.72
CA LYS A 91 -20.67 -11.47 -5.08
C LYS A 91 -19.30 -12.05 -5.41
N ARG A 92 -18.47 -12.21 -4.39
CA ARG A 92 -17.16 -12.86 -4.47
C ARG A 92 -17.20 -14.22 -3.79
N ARG A 93 -16.58 -15.22 -4.39
CA ARG A 93 -16.36 -16.56 -3.82
C ARG A 93 -14.88 -16.91 -3.84
N GLY A 94 -14.41 -17.55 -2.79
CA GLY A 94 -13.05 -18.05 -2.67
C GLY A 94 -13.04 -19.53 -2.28
N ALA A 95 -12.06 -20.27 -2.81
CA ALA A 95 -11.79 -21.64 -2.43
C ALA A 95 -10.28 -21.85 -2.35
N SER A 96 -9.83 -22.44 -1.26
CA SER A 96 -8.42 -22.59 -0.93
C SER A 96 -8.14 -23.98 -0.44
N PHE A 97 -7.02 -24.56 -0.88
CA PHE A 97 -6.51 -25.84 -0.39
C PHE A 97 -5.10 -25.63 0.10
N PHE A 98 -4.76 -26.14 1.28
CA PHE A 98 -3.44 -25.89 1.85
C PHE A 98 -2.87 -27.12 2.56
N THR A 99 -1.56 -27.17 2.61
CA THR A 99 -0.79 -28.13 3.38
C THR A 99 0.42 -27.42 3.98
N ASN A 100 0.62 -27.59 5.28
CA ASN A 100 1.74 -27.08 6.04
C ASN A 100 2.45 -28.26 6.68
N MET A 101 3.77 -28.33 6.56
CA MET A 101 4.61 -29.36 7.14
C MET A 101 5.73 -28.69 7.93
N GLY A 102 5.87 -29.06 9.19
CA GLY A 102 6.96 -28.66 10.07
C GLY A 102 7.71 -29.89 10.55
N TYR A 103 9.03 -29.84 10.49
CA TYR A 103 9.91 -30.88 10.99
C TYR A 103 10.99 -30.29 11.87
N ALA A 104 11.21 -30.88 13.04
CA ALA A 104 12.30 -30.52 13.93
C ALA A 104 13.11 -31.76 14.31
N TYR A 105 14.43 -31.70 14.09
CA TYR A 105 15.36 -32.71 14.59
C TYR A 105 16.06 -32.23 15.86
N ASN A 106 15.83 -32.93 16.96
CA ASN A 106 16.43 -32.73 18.27
C ASN A 106 16.37 -31.27 18.76
N GLN A 107 15.34 -30.53 18.33
CA GLN A 107 15.18 -29.08 18.52
C GLN A 107 16.38 -28.24 18.00
N ARG A 108 17.21 -28.79 17.12
CA ARG A 108 18.39 -28.12 16.53
C ARG A 108 18.12 -27.62 15.14
N TYR A 109 17.64 -28.51 14.27
CA TYR A 109 17.34 -28.20 12.87
C TYR A 109 15.84 -28.18 12.69
N LEU A 110 15.33 -27.10 12.15
CA LEU A 110 13.92 -26.83 11.89
C LEU A 110 13.77 -26.68 10.38
N ILE A 111 12.76 -27.31 9.82
CA ILE A 111 12.34 -27.13 8.43
C ILE A 111 10.84 -26.92 8.43
N ASP A 112 10.38 -25.89 7.74
CA ASP A 112 8.98 -25.59 7.56
C ASP A 112 8.70 -25.47 6.06
N ALA A 113 7.62 -26.07 5.59
CA ALA A 113 7.19 -26.00 4.20
C ALA A 113 5.68 -25.80 4.13
N THR A 114 5.25 -24.87 3.30
CA THR A 114 3.85 -24.58 3.03
C THR A 114 3.61 -24.70 1.54
N LEU A 115 2.49 -25.32 1.17
CA LEU A 115 1.95 -25.33 -0.19
C LEU A 115 0.45 -25.05 -0.10
N ARG A 116 -0.02 -24.11 -0.91
CA ARG A 116 -1.41 -23.66 -0.93
C ARG A 116 -1.84 -23.33 -2.35
N SER A 117 -3.08 -23.60 -2.67
CA SER A 117 -3.72 -23.26 -3.94
C SER A 117 -4.96 -22.43 -3.63
N ASP A 118 -4.91 -21.13 -3.97
CA ASP A 118 -5.98 -20.18 -3.69
C ASP A 118 -6.69 -19.77 -4.95
N GLY A 119 -8.01 -19.93 -4.96
CA GLY A 119 -8.87 -19.54 -6.06
C GLY A 119 -9.93 -18.53 -5.66
N SER A 120 -10.27 -17.65 -6.59
CA SER A 120 -11.30 -16.64 -6.40
C SER A 120 -12.10 -16.40 -7.68
N SER A 121 -13.41 -16.19 -7.53
CA SER A 121 -14.37 -15.96 -8.64
C SER A 121 -14.15 -14.63 -9.37
N VAL A 122 -13.22 -13.83 -8.89
CA VAL A 122 -12.89 -12.48 -9.35
C VAL A 122 -11.79 -12.48 -10.41
N TYR A 123 -11.03 -13.58 -10.49
CA TYR A 123 -9.97 -13.77 -11.46
C TYR A 123 -10.50 -14.52 -12.70
N GLY A 124 -9.85 -14.27 -13.84
CA GLY A 124 -10.33 -14.66 -15.15
C GLY A 124 -10.59 -16.16 -15.27
N ALA A 125 -11.58 -16.52 -16.09
CA ALA A 125 -12.06 -17.90 -16.28
C ALA A 125 -10.95 -18.89 -16.65
N ASP A 126 -9.83 -18.42 -17.21
CA ASP A 126 -8.73 -19.26 -17.68
C ASP A 126 -7.67 -19.60 -16.59
N LYS A 127 -7.59 -18.87 -15.45
CA LYS A 127 -6.63 -19.12 -14.34
C LYS A 127 -7.16 -18.72 -12.96
N GLN A 128 -8.22 -19.41 -12.52
CA GLN A 128 -8.90 -19.09 -11.26
C GLN A 128 -8.10 -19.41 -9.99
N PHE A 129 -7.10 -20.29 -10.06
CA PHE A 129 -6.26 -20.69 -8.92
C PHE A 129 -4.80 -20.23 -9.06
N SER A 130 -4.19 -19.85 -7.94
CA SER A 130 -2.78 -19.49 -7.81
C SER A 130 -2.10 -20.34 -6.75
N VAL A 131 -0.89 -20.81 -7.06
CA VAL A 131 -0.08 -21.63 -6.14
C VAL A 131 0.82 -20.73 -5.31
N ILE A 132 0.65 -20.82 -3.99
CA ILE A 132 1.42 -20.15 -2.95
C ILE A 132 2.25 -21.22 -2.25
N TRP A 133 3.54 -20.99 -2.07
CA TRP A 133 4.44 -21.90 -1.39
C TRP A 133 5.46 -21.12 -0.57
N SER A 134 5.99 -21.77 0.46
CA SER A 134 7.15 -21.27 1.19
C SER A 134 7.95 -22.43 1.76
N VAL A 135 9.25 -22.22 1.89
CA VAL A 135 10.17 -23.12 2.57
C VAL A 135 11.03 -22.29 3.51
N GLY A 136 11.12 -22.72 4.76
CA GLY A 136 11.92 -22.12 5.81
C GLY A 136 12.86 -23.15 6.42
N MET A 137 14.04 -22.70 6.83
CA MET A 137 14.99 -23.47 7.60
C MET A 137 15.44 -22.66 8.81
N GLY A 138 15.57 -23.33 9.96
CA GLY A 138 16.04 -22.74 11.20
C GLY A 138 17.10 -23.62 11.86
N TRP A 139 18.15 -23.00 12.37
CA TRP A 139 19.19 -23.67 13.14
C TRP A 139 19.29 -23.04 14.52
N ASN A 140 18.85 -23.80 15.52
CA ASN A 140 19.00 -23.49 16.93
C ASN A 140 20.41 -23.84 17.40
N ILE A 141 21.35 -22.96 17.08
CA ILE A 141 22.77 -23.10 17.44
C ILE A 141 22.95 -23.24 18.97
N HIS A 142 22.12 -22.56 19.77
CA HIS A 142 22.10 -22.71 21.23
C HIS A 142 21.77 -24.12 21.73
N ASN A 143 21.25 -25.01 20.87
CA ASN A 143 21.00 -26.41 21.22
C ASN A 143 22.16 -27.35 20.88
N GLU A 144 23.24 -26.84 20.28
CA GLU A 144 24.47 -27.60 20.06
C GLU A 144 25.26 -27.78 21.36
N SER A 145 25.82 -28.98 21.53
CA SER A 145 26.51 -29.37 22.76
C SER A 145 27.69 -28.44 23.09
N TYR A 146 28.42 -27.96 22.08
CA TYR A 146 29.56 -27.06 22.30
C TYR A 146 29.12 -25.65 22.75
N VAL A 147 27.96 -25.15 22.30
CA VAL A 147 27.43 -23.85 22.73
C VAL A 147 26.85 -23.95 24.12
N LYS A 148 26.01 -24.96 24.37
CA LYS A 148 25.43 -25.22 25.71
C LYS A 148 26.51 -25.33 26.79
N ASN A 149 27.61 -26.01 26.49
CA ASN A 149 28.63 -26.32 27.49
C ASN A 149 29.69 -25.20 27.64
N LYS A 150 29.94 -24.39 26.60
CA LYS A 150 31.03 -23.39 26.61
C LYS A 150 30.55 -21.93 26.68
N LEU A 151 29.30 -21.65 26.29
CA LEU A 151 28.78 -20.29 26.13
C LEU A 151 27.53 -20.06 26.99
N GLY A 152 27.68 -20.25 28.31
CA GLY A 152 26.57 -20.10 29.27
C GLY A 152 25.96 -18.69 29.37
N TRP A 153 26.59 -17.69 28.76
CA TRP A 153 26.03 -16.34 28.64
C TRP A 153 24.97 -16.22 27.53
N ILE A 154 24.92 -17.18 26.58
CA ILE A 154 23.93 -17.24 25.50
C ILE A 154 22.74 -18.08 25.94
N ASN A 155 21.56 -17.47 26.02
CA ASN A 155 20.31 -18.16 26.34
C ASN A 155 19.65 -18.73 25.08
N GLN A 156 19.67 -17.97 23.98
CA GLN A 156 19.14 -18.38 22.69
C GLN A 156 20.01 -17.83 21.57
N LEU A 157 20.29 -18.66 20.58
CA LEU A 157 20.99 -18.29 19.36
C LEU A 157 20.38 -19.10 18.22
N ARG A 158 19.77 -18.41 17.26
CA ARG A 158 19.10 -19.04 16.14
C ARG A 158 19.39 -18.28 14.85
N LEU A 159 19.79 -19.03 13.83
CA LEU A 159 19.85 -18.54 12.45
C LEU A 159 18.62 -19.08 11.71
N ARG A 160 17.98 -18.25 10.89
CA ARG A 160 16.83 -18.64 10.06
C ARG A 160 17.00 -18.13 8.65
N GLY A 161 16.45 -18.86 7.69
CA GLY A 161 16.30 -18.42 6.32
C GLY A 161 14.99 -18.94 5.75
N SER A 162 14.34 -18.15 4.89
CA SER A 162 13.12 -18.59 4.20
C SER A 162 13.04 -18.02 2.80
N ILE A 163 12.33 -18.74 1.94
CA ILE A 163 11.99 -18.34 0.59
C ILE A 163 10.57 -18.80 0.27
N GLY A 164 9.75 -17.95 -0.34
CA GLY A 164 8.42 -18.33 -0.76
C GLY A 164 7.68 -17.19 -1.45
N ASN A 165 6.50 -17.47 -1.97
CA ASN A 165 5.62 -16.47 -2.55
C ASN A 165 4.33 -16.33 -1.72
N PRO A 166 4.34 -15.60 -0.58
CA PRO A 166 3.28 -15.65 0.43
C PRO A 166 1.87 -15.19 -0.01
N GLY A 167 1.65 -14.86 -1.28
CA GLY A 167 0.37 -14.43 -1.84
C GLY A 167 -0.02 -13.05 -1.34
N ASN A 168 -0.10 -12.07 -2.25
CA ASN A 168 -0.67 -10.76 -1.91
C ASN A 168 -1.82 -10.47 -2.89
N GLN A 169 -3.05 -10.50 -2.37
CA GLN A 169 -4.28 -10.31 -3.15
C GLN A 169 -4.95 -9.00 -2.72
N ASN A 170 -4.49 -7.88 -3.27
CA ASN A 170 -5.13 -6.58 -3.09
C ASN A 170 -5.40 -5.96 -4.47
N PHE A 171 -6.29 -6.59 -5.24
CA PHE A 171 -6.77 -6.04 -6.51
C PHE A 171 -8.28 -5.91 -6.48
N ASP A 172 -8.78 -4.89 -7.19
CA ASP A 172 -10.21 -4.67 -7.39
C ASP A 172 -10.88 -5.88 -8.02
N ASP A 173 -12.17 -6.05 -7.73
CA ASP A 173 -12.89 -7.18 -8.26
C ASP A 173 -13.03 -7.09 -9.81
N TYR A 174 -12.88 -8.21 -10.54
CA TYR A 174 -13.20 -8.40 -11.97
C TYR A 174 -12.24 -7.73 -12.98
N ILE A 175 -11.01 -7.41 -12.59
CA ILE A 175 -10.02 -6.74 -13.45
C ILE A 175 -9.67 -7.49 -14.75
N SER A 176 -9.77 -8.82 -14.73
CA SER A 176 -9.42 -9.68 -15.86
C SER A 176 -10.63 -10.04 -16.74
N MET A 177 -11.85 -9.76 -16.28
CA MET A 177 -13.08 -10.10 -16.98
C MET A 177 -13.59 -8.91 -17.80
N ARG A 178 -14.24 -9.21 -18.93
CA ARG A 178 -14.97 -8.18 -19.69
C ARG A 178 -16.27 -7.88 -18.95
N ILE A 179 -16.41 -6.65 -18.47
CA ILE A 179 -17.59 -6.21 -17.72
C ILE A 179 -18.42 -5.31 -18.61
N TYR A 180 -19.72 -5.58 -18.61
CA TYR A 180 -20.72 -4.77 -19.28
C TYR A 180 -21.56 -4.03 -18.23
N ARG A 181 -21.85 -2.76 -18.48
CA ARG A 181 -22.78 -1.96 -17.67
C ARG A 181 -23.99 -1.61 -18.53
N TYR A 182 -25.19 -1.75 -17.98
CA TYR A 182 -26.39 -1.22 -18.61
C TYR A 182 -26.37 0.31 -18.54
N ASN A 183 -26.53 0.94 -19.69
CA ASN A 183 -26.71 2.37 -19.83
C ASN A 183 -28.17 2.73 -19.54
N ASN A 184 -28.45 2.97 -18.26
CA ASN A 184 -29.75 3.43 -17.81
C ASN A 184 -29.93 4.95 -17.97
N GLU A 185 -28.87 5.69 -18.31
CA GLU A 185 -28.87 7.14 -18.50
C GLU A 185 -29.57 7.52 -19.82
N ASN A 186 -29.36 6.73 -20.88
CA ASN A 186 -29.95 6.95 -22.21
C ASN A 186 -30.92 5.82 -22.63
N ARG A 187 -31.77 5.38 -21.69
CA ARG A 187 -32.72 4.29 -21.96
C ARG A 187 -33.86 4.76 -22.87
N ASN A 188 -34.26 3.94 -23.83
CA ASN A 188 -35.44 4.18 -24.66
C ASN A 188 -36.56 3.15 -24.35
N PRO A 189 -37.77 3.28 -24.92
CA PRO A 189 -38.87 2.32 -24.68
C PRO A 189 -38.55 0.86 -25.05
N PHE A 190 -37.52 0.62 -25.85
CA PHE A 190 -37.05 -0.72 -26.25
C PHE A 190 -35.99 -1.31 -25.30
N GLY A 191 -35.54 -0.56 -24.27
CA GLY A 191 -34.63 -1.05 -23.23
C GLY A 191 -33.38 -0.19 -23.04
N ALA A 192 -32.50 -0.66 -22.16
CA ALA A 192 -31.20 -0.01 -21.89
C ALA A 192 -30.15 -0.52 -22.88
N SER A 193 -29.31 0.38 -23.40
CA SER A 193 -28.13 -0.04 -24.15
C SER A 193 -27.08 -0.63 -23.20
N ILE A 194 -26.08 -1.32 -23.74
CA ILE A 194 -25.00 -1.92 -22.98
C ILE A 194 -23.69 -1.22 -23.34
N ILE A 195 -22.92 -0.80 -22.34
CA ILE A 195 -21.60 -0.21 -22.49
C ILE A 195 -20.56 -1.21 -21.96
N ILE A 196 -19.43 -1.32 -22.66
CA ILE A 196 -18.28 -2.08 -22.16
C ILE A 196 -17.61 -1.22 -21.08
N ASN A 197 -17.70 -1.66 -19.82
CA ASN A 197 -17.11 -0.97 -18.68
C ASN A 197 -15.65 -1.38 -18.45
N ASN A 198 -15.33 -2.65 -18.70
CA ASN A 198 -13.96 -3.17 -18.70
C ASN A 198 -13.78 -4.10 -19.90
N MET A 199 -12.70 -3.93 -20.66
CA MET A 199 -12.36 -4.85 -21.76
C MET A 199 -11.97 -6.24 -21.24
N GLY A 200 -11.45 -6.31 -20.02
CA GLY A 200 -10.84 -7.52 -19.47
C GLY A 200 -9.50 -7.84 -20.14
N ASN A 201 -8.73 -8.72 -19.51
CA ASN A 201 -7.47 -9.24 -20.05
C ASN A 201 -7.36 -10.71 -19.66
N ARG A 202 -7.67 -11.60 -20.61
CA ARG A 202 -7.64 -13.06 -20.39
C ARG A 202 -6.23 -13.60 -20.11
N ASN A 203 -5.20 -12.88 -20.56
CA ASN A 203 -3.80 -13.27 -20.39
C ASN A 203 -3.18 -12.74 -19.08
N LEU A 204 -3.97 -12.09 -18.23
CA LEU A 204 -3.50 -11.52 -16.98
C LEU A 204 -2.98 -12.62 -16.05
N LYS A 205 -1.73 -12.49 -15.63
CA LYS A 205 -1.06 -13.34 -14.66
C LYS A 205 -1.21 -12.74 -13.26
N TRP A 206 -1.20 -13.61 -12.27
CA TRP A 206 -1.18 -13.23 -10.86
C TRP A 206 0.09 -12.46 -10.52
N GLN A 207 -0.05 -11.31 -9.85
CA GLN A 207 1.08 -10.62 -9.27
C GLN A 207 1.66 -11.48 -8.14
N THR A 208 2.89 -11.95 -8.34
CA THR A 208 3.54 -12.87 -7.40
C THR A 208 4.76 -12.19 -6.79
N THR A 209 4.78 -12.08 -5.47
CA THR A 209 5.95 -11.58 -4.73
C THR A 209 6.73 -12.75 -4.16
N LEU A 210 7.93 -13.00 -4.69
CA LEU A 210 8.90 -13.92 -4.11
C LEU A 210 9.64 -13.20 -2.96
N ASP A 211 9.38 -13.61 -1.73
CA ASP A 211 10.00 -13.11 -0.51
C ASP A 211 11.16 -14.04 -0.10
N ARG A 212 12.34 -13.47 0.10
CA ARG A 212 13.53 -14.14 0.60
C ARG A 212 13.94 -13.44 1.87
N ASN A 213 14.11 -14.18 2.96
CA ASN A 213 14.47 -13.64 4.25
C ASN A 213 15.62 -14.42 4.87
N ILE A 214 16.56 -13.70 5.49
CA ILE A 214 17.58 -14.27 6.36
C ILE A 214 17.49 -13.52 7.69
N GLY A 215 17.39 -14.26 8.78
CA GLY A 215 17.19 -13.70 10.10
C GLY A 215 18.11 -14.31 11.14
N PHE A 216 18.41 -13.52 12.14
CA PHE A 216 19.28 -13.85 13.27
C PHE A 216 18.56 -13.47 14.56
N ASP A 217 18.46 -14.41 15.50
CA ASP A 217 17.99 -14.16 16.86
C ASP A 217 19.08 -14.46 17.88
N LEU A 218 19.25 -13.54 18.82
CA LEU A 218 20.08 -13.69 20.00
C LEU A 218 19.29 -13.31 21.25
N MET A 219 19.40 -14.14 22.27
CA MET A 219 18.97 -13.85 23.63
C MET A 219 20.12 -14.15 24.58
N THR A 220 20.47 -13.19 25.42
CA THR A 220 21.67 -13.24 26.26
C THR A 220 21.44 -12.52 27.60
N LEU A 221 22.41 -12.64 28.51
CA LEU A 221 22.45 -11.99 29.82
C LEU A 221 21.29 -12.42 30.71
N ASP A 222 21.03 -13.71 30.79
CA ASP A 222 19.88 -14.28 31.52
C ASP A 222 18.55 -13.70 31.02
N ASN A 223 18.35 -13.80 29.71
CA ASN A 223 17.12 -13.38 29.05
C ASN A 223 16.84 -11.86 29.12
N ARG A 224 17.88 -11.04 29.37
CA ARG A 224 17.73 -9.59 29.53
C ARG A 224 17.90 -8.82 28.23
N LEU A 225 18.76 -9.30 27.32
CA LEU A 225 18.93 -8.71 25.99
C LEU A 225 18.37 -9.68 24.96
N ARG A 226 17.39 -9.21 24.18
CA ARG A 226 16.89 -9.86 22.99
C ARG A 226 17.28 -8.99 21.80
N PHE A 227 17.87 -9.59 20.79
CA PHE A 227 18.29 -8.93 19.56
C PHE A 227 17.85 -9.79 18.39
N THR A 228 17.13 -9.18 17.45
CA THR A 228 16.69 -9.80 16.22
C THR A 228 17.06 -8.89 15.07
N ALA A 229 17.71 -9.46 14.06
CA ALA A 229 18.04 -8.79 12.82
C ALA A 229 17.54 -9.64 11.65
N ASP A 230 16.88 -9.01 10.69
CA ASP A 230 16.43 -9.66 9.46
C ASP A 230 16.87 -8.83 8.26
N TYR A 231 17.29 -9.52 7.22
CA TYR A 231 17.45 -8.98 5.88
C TYR A 231 16.40 -9.64 4.98
N PHE A 232 15.67 -8.84 4.21
CA PHE A 232 14.66 -9.35 3.29
C PHE A 232 14.86 -8.78 1.88
N LEU A 233 14.51 -9.59 0.90
CA LEU A 233 14.46 -9.24 -0.52
C LEU A 233 13.15 -9.78 -1.10
N LYS A 234 12.29 -8.85 -1.52
CA LYS A 234 11.00 -9.14 -2.14
C LYS A 234 11.07 -8.78 -3.61
N ASN A 235 10.83 -9.75 -4.48
CA ASN A 235 10.71 -9.52 -5.92
C ASN A 235 9.28 -9.77 -6.36
N THR A 236 8.58 -8.73 -6.81
CA THR A 236 7.22 -8.82 -7.30
C THR A 236 7.22 -8.81 -8.83
N ASP A 237 6.95 -9.96 -9.43
CA ASP A 237 6.97 -10.17 -10.88
C ASP A 237 5.83 -11.11 -11.32
N PRO A 238 4.99 -10.72 -12.27
CA PRO A 238 4.90 -9.38 -12.86
C PRO A 238 4.09 -8.41 -11.99
N LEU A 239 4.36 -7.11 -12.08
CA LEU A 239 3.46 -6.11 -11.48
C LEU A 239 2.18 -5.98 -12.29
N LEU A 240 1.08 -5.75 -11.59
CA LEU A 240 -0.23 -5.51 -12.19
C LEU A 240 -0.55 -4.01 -12.12
N VAL A 241 -0.62 -3.38 -13.28
CA VAL A 241 -0.80 -1.93 -13.41
C VAL A 241 -1.97 -1.63 -14.35
N PHE A 242 -2.76 -0.60 -14.02
CA PHE A 242 -3.76 -0.07 -14.93
C PHE A 242 -3.12 0.90 -15.93
N VAL A 243 -3.17 0.56 -17.21
CA VAL A 243 -2.73 1.43 -18.29
C VAL A 243 -3.92 2.19 -18.87
N THR A 244 -3.74 3.47 -19.14
CA THR A 244 -4.71 4.27 -19.89
C THR A 244 -4.61 3.91 -21.36
N LEU A 245 -5.76 3.66 -22.00
CA LEU A 245 -5.83 3.36 -23.43
C LEU A 245 -6.18 4.63 -24.23
N PRO A 246 -5.81 4.70 -25.53
CA PRO A 246 -6.28 5.77 -26.41
C PRO A 246 -7.81 5.79 -26.49
N SER A 247 -8.40 6.98 -26.67
CA SER A 247 -9.86 7.15 -26.76
C SER A 247 -10.50 6.32 -27.88
N SER A 248 -9.76 6.05 -28.96
CA SER A 248 -10.19 5.19 -30.07
C SER A 248 -10.49 3.74 -29.67
N SER A 249 -9.98 3.28 -28.51
CA SER A 249 -10.25 1.94 -27.99
C SER A 249 -11.63 1.78 -27.35
N GLY A 250 -12.34 2.88 -27.08
CA GLY A 250 -13.68 2.87 -26.47
C GLY A 250 -13.70 2.54 -24.98
N VAL A 251 -12.55 2.30 -24.34
CA VAL A 251 -12.44 2.06 -22.89
C VAL A 251 -11.26 2.86 -22.31
N ALA A 252 -11.42 3.46 -21.13
CA ALA A 252 -10.44 4.39 -20.59
C ALA A 252 -9.15 3.72 -20.08
N LYS A 253 -9.26 2.54 -19.44
CA LYS A 253 -8.13 1.85 -18.81
C LYS A 253 -8.26 0.33 -18.92
N THR A 254 -7.13 -0.38 -18.86
CA THR A 254 -7.09 -1.84 -18.76
C THR A 254 -5.95 -2.30 -17.86
N ALA A 255 -6.13 -3.44 -17.18
CA ALA A 255 -5.10 -4.04 -16.33
C ALA A 255 -4.10 -4.84 -17.19
N GLN A 256 -2.81 -4.63 -16.96
CA GLN A 256 -1.74 -5.35 -17.63
C GLN A 256 -0.64 -5.75 -16.66
N ASN A 257 0.09 -6.81 -17.02
CA ASN A 257 1.30 -7.22 -16.33
C ASN A 257 2.51 -6.47 -16.92
N ILE A 258 3.13 -5.58 -16.17
CA ILE A 258 4.20 -4.68 -16.64
C ILE A 258 5.32 -4.61 -15.62
N GLY A 259 6.52 -5.04 -16.01
CA GLY A 259 7.72 -4.94 -15.18
C GLY A 259 7.67 -5.72 -13.86
N GLU A 260 8.67 -5.43 -13.03
CA GLU A 260 8.87 -6.02 -11.72
C GLU A 260 9.20 -4.93 -10.68
N GLN A 261 8.83 -5.14 -9.42
CA GLN A 261 9.24 -4.30 -8.30
C GLN A 261 10.08 -5.12 -7.34
N VAL A 262 11.31 -4.67 -7.12
CA VAL A 262 12.22 -5.22 -6.13
C VAL A 262 12.14 -4.35 -4.88
N THR A 263 12.05 -4.95 -3.71
CA THR A 263 12.04 -4.25 -2.44
C THR A 263 12.91 -5.00 -1.44
N GLU A 264 13.95 -4.35 -0.97
CA GLU A 264 14.91 -4.93 -0.04
C GLU A 264 15.09 -4.05 1.19
N GLY A 265 15.58 -4.63 2.26
CA GLY A 265 15.78 -3.90 3.49
C GLY A 265 16.26 -4.75 4.64
N PHE A 266 16.55 -4.07 5.74
CA PHE A 266 16.80 -4.72 7.01
C PHE A 266 15.80 -4.25 8.06
N THR A 267 15.50 -5.15 8.99
CA THR A 267 14.79 -4.82 10.22
C THR A 267 15.64 -5.23 11.40
N LEU A 268 15.73 -4.35 12.38
CA LEU A 268 16.39 -4.56 13.65
C LEU A 268 15.34 -4.42 14.75
N SER A 269 15.32 -5.36 15.68
CA SER A 269 14.55 -5.25 16.91
C SER A 269 15.44 -5.63 18.07
N THR A 270 15.51 -4.77 19.07
CA THR A 270 16.27 -5.01 20.29
C THR A 270 15.39 -4.69 21.48
N ASP A 271 15.41 -5.56 22.48
CA ASP A 271 14.77 -5.36 23.77
C ASP A 271 15.79 -5.61 24.87
N TYR A 272 15.92 -4.68 25.79
CA TYR A 272 16.86 -4.76 26.89
C TYR A 272 16.21 -4.40 28.22
N SER A 273 16.22 -5.35 29.16
CA SER A 273 15.76 -5.15 30.53
C SER A 273 16.90 -4.60 31.39
N ILE A 274 17.02 -3.27 31.46
CA ILE A 274 18.07 -2.54 32.22
C ILE A 274 17.99 -2.83 33.71
N ILE A 275 16.79 -2.95 34.28
CA ILE A 275 16.59 -3.31 35.69
C ILE A 275 15.52 -4.38 35.77
N ARG A 276 15.81 -5.49 36.46
CA ARG A 276 14.86 -6.59 36.70
C ARG A 276 14.89 -6.98 38.18
N ARG A 277 14.00 -6.38 38.98
CA ARG A 277 13.79 -6.67 40.42
C ARG A 277 12.29 -6.82 40.69
N ASN A 278 11.93 -7.47 41.79
CA ASN A 278 10.54 -7.83 42.12
C ASN A 278 9.56 -6.63 42.09
N GLN A 279 10.01 -5.46 42.51
CA GLN A 279 9.21 -4.24 42.54
C GLN A 279 9.75 -3.12 41.66
N PHE A 280 10.77 -3.40 40.85
CA PHE A 280 11.36 -2.42 39.94
C PHE A 280 11.78 -3.10 38.64
N ASN A 281 11.07 -2.79 37.56
CA ASN A 281 11.42 -3.22 36.22
C ASN A 281 11.61 -2.00 35.31
N TRP A 282 12.72 -1.97 34.58
CA TRP A 282 12.95 -0.99 33.53
C TRP A 282 13.44 -1.70 32.28
N ARG A 283 12.74 -1.48 31.18
CA ARG A 283 13.00 -2.07 29.88
C ARG A 283 13.04 -0.98 28.82
N VAL A 284 13.96 -1.12 27.88
CA VAL A 284 14.09 -0.28 26.68
C VAL A 284 14.01 -1.17 25.47
N ASN A 285 13.23 -0.77 24.48
CA ASN A 285 13.16 -1.45 23.20
C ASN A 285 13.43 -0.48 22.06
N LEU A 286 14.11 -0.97 21.04
CA LEU A 286 14.44 -0.23 19.84
C LEU A 286 14.08 -1.08 18.63
N ASN A 287 13.28 -0.51 17.74
CA ASN A 287 13.03 -1.04 16.42
C ASN A 287 13.61 -0.08 15.40
N ALA A 288 14.24 -0.61 14.36
CA ALA A 288 14.75 0.14 13.23
C ALA A 288 14.49 -0.62 11.95
N ARG A 289 14.14 0.09 10.89
CA ARG A 289 13.86 -0.47 9.57
C ARG A 289 14.40 0.46 8.50
N GLN A 290 15.09 -0.14 7.55
CA GLN A 290 15.44 0.48 6.28
C GLN A 290 14.77 -0.29 5.16
N LEU A 291 14.23 0.42 4.18
CA LEU A 291 13.61 -0.17 3.00
C LEU A 291 14.04 0.62 1.76
N LYS A 292 14.34 -0.10 0.69
CA LYS A 292 14.56 0.46 -0.64
C LYS A 292 13.71 -0.32 -1.64
N ALA A 293 13.00 0.39 -2.49
CA ALA A 293 12.20 -0.18 -3.56
C ALA A 293 12.68 0.35 -4.92
N GLU A 294 12.68 -0.51 -5.92
CA GLU A 294 13.15 -0.22 -7.27
C GLU A 294 12.25 -0.92 -8.31
N TYR A 295 11.91 -0.21 -9.37
CA TYR A 295 11.26 -0.76 -10.55
C TYR A 295 12.30 -1.29 -11.54
N ARG A 296 12.01 -2.43 -12.16
CA ARG A 296 12.83 -3.00 -13.24
C ARG A 296 11.91 -3.55 -14.33
N LYS A 297 12.44 -3.70 -15.55
CA LYS A 297 11.73 -4.26 -16.71
C LYS A 297 10.39 -3.58 -17.04
N MET A 298 10.19 -2.32 -16.67
CA MET A 298 8.96 -1.57 -16.97
C MET A 298 8.77 -1.37 -18.47
N GLY A 299 9.88 -1.30 -19.22
CA GLY A 299 9.86 -1.08 -20.66
C GLY A 299 9.17 0.24 -21.03
N ASN A 300 8.54 0.28 -22.21
CA ASN A 300 7.97 1.52 -22.77
C ASN A 300 6.44 1.62 -22.63
N LEU A 301 5.77 0.62 -22.06
CA LEU A 301 4.30 0.56 -21.98
C LEU A 301 3.70 1.68 -21.12
N LEU A 302 4.46 2.19 -20.15
CA LEU A 302 4.06 3.29 -19.27
C LEU A 302 4.59 4.66 -19.73
N ASN A 303 5.24 4.77 -20.89
CA ASN A 303 5.76 6.06 -21.38
C ASN A 303 4.64 7.08 -21.62
N ASN A 304 3.50 6.66 -22.14
CA ASN A 304 2.35 7.54 -22.30
C ASN A 304 1.81 8.02 -20.95
N PHE A 305 1.77 7.13 -19.96
CA PHE A 305 1.40 7.50 -18.59
C PHE A 305 2.36 8.54 -18.03
N ASN A 306 3.67 8.29 -18.11
CA ASN A 306 4.70 9.20 -17.61
C ASN A 306 4.56 10.57 -18.30
N THR A 307 4.52 10.60 -19.63
CA THR A 307 4.42 11.84 -20.42
C THR A 307 3.15 12.64 -20.11
N THR A 308 1.99 11.97 -19.99
CA THR A 308 0.71 12.65 -19.71
C THR A 308 0.64 13.20 -18.28
N ASN A 309 1.39 12.61 -17.36
CA ASN A 309 1.40 13.00 -15.95
C ASN A 309 2.57 13.92 -15.57
N GLN A 310 3.48 14.22 -16.50
CA GLN A 310 4.66 15.04 -16.24
C GLN A 310 4.35 16.41 -15.63
N SER A 311 3.25 17.03 -16.05
CA SER A 311 2.76 18.32 -15.53
C SER A 311 1.74 18.20 -14.39
N ARG A 312 1.33 16.98 -14.02
CA ARG A 312 0.23 16.73 -13.08
C ARG A 312 0.68 16.18 -11.74
N ASN A 313 1.75 15.39 -11.72
CA ASN A 313 2.31 14.80 -10.50
C ASN A 313 3.80 14.46 -10.65
N LEU A 314 4.42 14.06 -9.55
CA LEU A 314 5.84 13.72 -9.44
C LEU A 314 6.11 12.21 -9.57
N VAL A 315 5.11 11.42 -9.93
CA VAL A 315 5.22 9.95 -9.98
C VAL A 315 5.63 9.49 -11.37
N ARG A 316 6.64 8.62 -11.45
CA ARG A 316 7.09 8.01 -12.71
C ARG A 316 7.32 6.52 -12.57
N TYR A 317 7.16 5.85 -13.69
CA TYR A 317 7.45 4.44 -13.86
C TYR A 317 8.63 4.29 -14.82
N TYR A 318 9.84 4.43 -14.28
CA TYR A 318 11.10 4.23 -15.00
C TYR A 318 11.90 3.11 -14.35
N ASP A 319 12.65 2.37 -15.16
CA ASP A 319 13.61 1.38 -14.66
C ASP A 319 14.68 2.08 -13.82
N GLY A 320 15.00 1.50 -12.66
CA GLY A 320 15.91 2.07 -11.65
C GLY A 320 15.26 3.11 -10.73
N GLY A 321 14.02 3.55 -11.01
CA GLY A 321 13.26 4.43 -10.12
C GLY A 321 12.55 3.69 -9.00
N SER A 322 12.16 4.40 -7.96
CA SER A 322 11.36 3.91 -6.83
C SER A 322 9.89 4.35 -6.92
N PRO A 323 8.92 3.57 -6.41
CA PRO A 323 7.54 4.03 -6.23
C PRO A 323 7.41 5.35 -5.46
N SER A 324 8.39 5.62 -4.59
CA SER A 324 8.42 6.74 -3.65
C SER A 324 9.27 7.91 -4.15
N ASP A 325 9.91 7.78 -5.31
CA ASP A 325 10.71 8.85 -5.92
C ASP A 325 9.84 10.00 -6.40
N LEU A 326 10.34 11.21 -6.19
CA LEU A 326 9.76 12.46 -6.66
C LEU A 326 10.54 12.89 -7.91
N TRP A 327 9.88 12.89 -9.05
CA TRP A 327 10.46 13.26 -10.33
C TRP A 327 10.08 14.68 -10.72
N ALA A 328 11.08 15.53 -10.94
CA ALA A 328 10.88 16.90 -11.41
C ALA A 328 12.09 17.36 -12.25
N VAL A 329 11.90 18.44 -13.00
CA VAL A 329 13.02 19.20 -13.54
C VAL A 329 13.64 19.98 -12.39
N ARG A 330 14.96 19.82 -12.19
CA ARG A 330 15.65 20.44 -11.06
C ARG A 330 15.83 21.94 -11.30
N SER A 331 15.18 22.75 -10.48
CA SER A 331 15.44 24.19 -10.37
C SER A 331 16.65 24.43 -9.45
N VAL A 332 17.50 25.40 -9.80
CA VAL A 332 18.61 25.88 -8.95
C VAL A 332 18.36 27.29 -8.40
N GLY A 333 17.14 27.81 -8.60
CA GLY A 333 16.72 29.12 -8.13
C GLY A 333 16.52 30.12 -9.27
N ILE A 334 16.43 31.38 -8.89
CA ILE A 334 16.19 32.50 -9.79
C ILE A 334 17.50 33.20 -10.11
N ASP A 335 17.75 33.51 -11.39
CA ASP A 335 18.84 34.37 -11.81
C ASP A 335 18.65 35.79 -11.25
N PRO A 336 19.55 36.29 -10.37
CA PRO A 336 19.40 37.61 -9.77
C PRO A 336 19.37 38.74 -10.80
N ALA A 337 20.02 38.57 -11.96
CA ALA A 337 20.10 39.61 -12.98
C ALA A 337 18.81 39.74 -13.80
N THR A 338 18.18 38.61 -14.15
CA THR A 338 17.02 38.60 -15.06
C THR A 338 15.70 38.26 -14.39
N GLY A 339 15.70 37.76 -13.15
CA GLY A 339 14.50 37.27 -12.46
C GLY A 339 13.94 35.98 -13.06
N ARG A 340 14.67 35.30 -13.95
CA ARG A 340 14.24 34.06 -14.60
C ARG A 340 14.68 32.85 -13.80
N GLU A 341 13.83 31.84 -13.72
CA GLU A 341 14.17 30.56 -13.11
C GLU A 341 15.23 29.81 -13.92
N ILE A 342 16.24 29.29 -13.23
CA ILE A 342 17.33 28.49 -13.81
C ILE A 342 17.05 27.02 -13.52
N PHE A 343 17.06 26.22 -14.58
CA PHE A 343 16.92 24.77 -14.52
C PHE A 343 18.23 24.08 -14.85
N LEU A 344 18.41 22.86 -14.35
CA LEU A 344 19.48 21.96 -14.78
C LEU A 344 18.96 20.97 -15.81
N ASN A 345 19.71 20.81 -16.90
CA ASN A 345 19.48 19.72 -17.84
C ASN A 345 20.07 18.39 -17.30
N LYS A 346 19.87 17.28 -18.01
CA LYS A 346 20.42 15.97 -17.63
C LYS A 346 21.95 15.88 -17.61
N THR A 347 22.66 16.76 -18.32
CA THR A 347 24.13 16.84 -18.32
C THR A 347 24.67 17.73 -17.20
N GLY A 348 23.80 18.43 -16.47
CA GLY A 348 24.17 19.34 -15.38
C GLY A 348 24.42 20.78 -15.81
N GLU A 349 24.12 21.14 -17.06
CA GLU A 349 24.24 22.52 -17.55
C GLU A 349 22.98 23.33 -17.20
N GLN A 350 23.19 24.62 -16.94
CA GLN A 350 22.13 25.57 -16.62
C GLN A 350 21.39 26.02 -17.89
N THR A 351 20.06 26.09 -17.82
CA THR A 351 19.20 26.58 -18.88
C THR A 351 18.01 27.33 -18.29
N PHE A 352 17.52 28.34 -19.00
CA PHE A 352 16.29 29.04 -18.66
C PHE A 352 15.03 28.39 -19.25
N VAL A 353 15.19 27.25 -19.95
CA VAL A 353 14.10 26.55 -20.60
C VAL A 353 13.69 25.36 -19.75
N HIS A 354 12.46 25.42 -19.22
CA HIS A 354 11.85 24.27 -18.55
C HIS A 354 11.49 23.20 -19.58
N ASP A 355 12.08 22.01 -19.44
CA ASP A 355 11.87 20.88 -20.35
C ASP A 355 11.74 19.58 -19.56
N PHE A 356 10.57 18.93 -19.65
CA PHE A 356 10.29 17.66 -18.97
C PHE A 356 11.23 16.52 -19.38
N ARG A 357 11.89 16.62 -20.54
CA ARG A 357 12.92 15.65 -20.93
C ARG A 357 14.12 15.65 -19.99
N ASN A 358 14.30 16.72 -19.21
CA ASN A 358 15.36 16.87 -18.21
C ASN A 358 14.94 16.43 -16.80
N GLU A 359 13.77 15.81 -16.62
CA GLU A 359 13.35 15.34 -15.30
C GLU A 359 14.32 14.30 -14.71
N MET A 360 14.50 14.39 -13.40
CA MET A 360 15.33 13.50 -12.60
C MET A 360 14.70 13.30 -11.23
N VAL A 361 15.20 12.32 -10.47
CA VAL A 361 14.80 12.13 -9.08
C VAL A 361 15.34 13.31 -8.25
N VAL A 362 14.44 14.14 -7.73
CA VAL A 362 14.77 15.28 -6.86
C VAL A 362 14.60 14.97 -5.38
N GLY A 363 13.96 13.85 -5.06
CA GLY A 363 13.90 13.33 -3.71
C GLY A 363 13.17 12.00 -3.63
N ASN A 364 13.19 11.38 -2.44
CA ASN A 364 12.46 10.15 -2.18
C ASN A 364 11.62 10.31 -0.90
N SER A 365 10.35 9.94 -1.01
CA SER A 365 9.41 10.06 0.09
C SER A 365 9.54 8.99 1.16
N ASP A 366 10.09 7.82 0.84
CA ASP A 366 10.44 6.81 1.83
C ASP A 366 11.60 7.27 2.71
N PRO A 367 11.55 6.99 4.02
CA PRO A 367 12.65 7.33 4.90
C PRO A 367 13.83 6.40 4.69
N THR A 368 15.03 6.96 4.80
CA THR A 368 16.27 6.17 4.88
C THR A 368 16.27 5.23 6.09
N LEU A 369 15.69 5.67 7.21
CA LEU A 369 15.53 4.88 8.42
C LEU A 369 14.26 5.30 9.17
N GLU A 370 13.48 4.33 9.61
CA GLU A 370 12.33 4.55 10.48
C GLU A 370 12.30 3.54 11.63
N GLY A 371 11.60 3.88 12.70
CA GLY A 371 11.52 2.97 13.83
C GLY A 371 10.79 3.52 15.02
N ILE A 372 10.88 2.77 16.12
CA ILE A 372 10.26 3.10 17.40
C ILE A 372 11.29 2.83 18.50
N LEU A 373 11.58 3.85 19.31
CA LEU A 373 12.29 3.73 20.57
C LEU A 373 11.24 3.78 21.68
N GLY A 374 11.19 2.75 22.52
CA GLY A 374 10.30 2.70 23.67
C GLY A 374 11.07 2.44 24.96
N THR A 375 10.48 2.89 26.05
CA THR A 375 10.94 2.60 27.41
C THR A 375 9.73 2.39 28.31
N SER A 376 9.78 1.36 29.14
CA SER A 376 8.73 1.05 30.12
C SER A 376 9.34 0.90 31.50
N PHE A 377 8.77 1.59 32.47
CA PHE A 377 9.16 1.62 33.86
C PHE A 377 8.01 1.11 34.72
N PHE A 378 8.32 0.21 35.64
CA PHE A 378 7.39 -0.26 36.66
C PHE A 378 8.07 -0.16 38.03
N TYR A 379 7.44 0.52 38.98
CA TYR A 379 7.93 0.63 40.35
C TYR A 379 6.77 0.55 41.35
N LYS A 380 6.74 -0.50 42.18
CA LYS A 380 5.78 -0.67 43.28
C LYS A 380 4.31 -0.40 42.90
N GLY A 381 3.86 -0.89 41.75
CA GLY A 381 2.48 -0.70 41.27
C GLY A 381 2.28 0.53 40.38
N PHE A 382 3.22 1.47 40.35
CA PHE A 382 3.25 2.54 39.35
C PHE A 382 3.86 2.02 38.06
N SER A 383 3.23 2.34 36.92
CA SER A 383 3.79 2.04 35.60
C SER A 383 3.77 3.29 34.72
N ALA A 384 4.84 3.50 33.99
CA ALA A 384 4.97 4.55 32.99
C ALA A 384 5.62 3.97 31.74
N SER A 385 5.19 4.42 30.57
CA SER A 385 5.85 4.07 29.32
C SER A 385 5.92 5.27 28.40
N LEU A 386 6.98 5.33 27.61
CA LEU A 386 7.19 6.34 26.58
C LEU A 386 7.55 5.60 25.30
N ASN A 387 6.89 5.94 24.19
CA ASN A 387 7.21 5.41 22.87
C ASN A 387 7.39 6.58 21.91
N VAL A 388 8.55 6.63 21.26
CA VAL A 388 8.93 7.66 20.29
C VAL A 388 9.09 7.00 18.93
N ARG A 389 8.25 7.39 17.97
CA ARG A 389 8.41 7.01 16.57
C ARG A 389 9.34 8.02 15.89
N TYR A 390 10.32 7.54 15.15
CA TYR A 390 11.23 8.38 14.36
C TYR A 390 11.20 7.98 12.88
N ARG A 391 11.42 8.96 12.01
CA ARG A 391 11.49 8.82 10.56
C ARG A 391 12.51 9.81 10.02
N VAL A 392 13.58 9.32 9.40
CA VAL A 392 14.77 10.12 9.02
C VAL A 392 15.03 10.01 7.53
N GLY A 393 15.30 11.16 6.89
CA GLY A 393 15.74 11.25 5.49
C GLY A 393 14.62 11.20 4.44
N GLY A 394 13.36 10.96 4.83
CA GLY A 394 12.23 11.03 3.90
C GLY A 394 11.92 12.47 3.50
N GLN A 395 11.70 12.70 2.21
CA GLN A 395 11.41 14.01 1.64
C GLN A 395 9.94 14.11 1.19
N ALA A 396 9.38 15.31 1.19
CA ALA A 396 7.99 15.50 0.76
C ALA A 396 7.88 16.76 -0.09
N PHE A 397 7.00 16.71 -1.09
CA PHE A 397 6.66 17.89 -1.84
C PHE A 397 5.82 18.84 -0.98
N MET A 398 6.31 20.07 -0.80
CA MET A 398 5.65 21.07 0.04
C MET A 398 4.52 21.76 -0.71
N GLN A 399 3.40 21.06 -0.90
CA GLN A 399 2.27 21.54 -1.70
C GLN A 399 1.74 22.91 -1.24
N THR A 400 1.80 23.21 0.06
CA THR A 400 1.35 24.51 0.60
C THR A 400 2.26 25.65 0.16
N LEU A 401 3.59 25.45 0.16
CA LEU A 401 4.55 26.43 -0.33
C LEU A 401 4.30 26.67 -1.82
N TYR A 402 4.20 25.59 -2.59
CA TYR A 402 3.94 25.67 -4.02
C TYR A 402 2.64 26.42 -4.34
N ASN A 403 1.51 26.05 -3.74
CA ASN A 403 0.21 26.63 -4.10
C ASN A 403 0.00 28.06 -3.56
N LYS A 404 0.67 28.45 -2.47
CA LYS A 404 0.43 29.73 -1.78
C LYS A 404 1.56 30.76 -1.93
N VAL A 405 2.69 30.37 -2.50
CA VAL A 405 3.85 31.24 -2.70
C VAL A 405 4.34 31.18 -4.14
N GLU A 406 4.76 30.00 -4.61
CA GLU A 406 5.53 29.85 -5.86
C GLU A 406 4.66 29.77 -7.11
N ASN A 407 3.48 29.15 -7.03
CA ASN A 407 2.58 28.90 -8.15
C ASN A 407 1.11 29.20 -7.78
N ILE A 408 0.84 30.47 -7.47
CA ILE A 408 -0.50 30.95 -7.14
C ILE A 408 -1.35 31.00 -8.41
N SER A 409 -2.41 30.18 -8.47
CA SER A 409 -3.33 30.17 -9.60
C SER A 409 -4.10 31.48 -9.73
N GLY A 410 -4.65 31.75 -10.93
CA GLY A 410 -5.43 32.96 -11.18
C GLY A 410 -6.61 33.13 -10.22
N ALA A 411 -7.32 32.03 -9.92
CA ALA A 411 -8.39 32.00 -8.93
C ALA A 411 -7.86 32.09 -7.49
N GLY A 412 -6.69 31.50 -7.23
CA GLY A 412 -6.03 31.54 -5.92
C GLY A 412 -5.75 32.96 -5.44
N ARG A 413 -5.44 33.90 -6.34
CA ARG A 413 -5.18 35.31 -5.98
C ARG A 413 -6.34 36.00 -5.23
N ALA A 414 -7.58 35.55 -5.39
CA ALA A 414 -8.74 36.09 -4.68
C ALA A 414 -8.89 35.55 -3.25
N LEU A 415 -8.06 34.57 -2.86
CA LEU A 415 -8.06 33.91 -1.56
C LEU A 415 -6.83 34.31 -0.74
N ASN A 416 -6.87 34.06 0.57
CA ASN A 416 -5.73 34.31 1.47
C ASN A 416 -4.48 33.52 1.07
N GLN A 417 -3.43 34.26 0.72
CA GLN A 417 -2.10 33.74 0.38
C GLN A 417 -1.13 33.84 1.55
N ASP A 418 0.00 33.16 1.41
CA ASP A 418 1.09 33.30 2.37
C ASP A 418 1.76 34.68 2.18
N ARG A 419 2.13 35.31 3.30
CA ARG A 419 2.79 36.62 3.31
C ARG A 419 4.03 36.63 2.39
N ARG A 420 4.78 35.52 2.34
CA ARG A 420 6.01 35.39 1.55
C ARG A 420 5.80 35.70 0.06
N ALA A 421 4.63 35.38 -0.50
CA ALA A 421 4.30 35.68 -1.90
C ALA A 421 4.38 37.18 -2.25
N LEU A 422 4.18 38.06 -1.27
CA LEU A 422 4.21 39.51 -1.46
C LEU A 422 5.60 40.10 -1.16
N TYR A 423 6.25 39.62 -0.10
CA TYR A 423 7.47 40.26 0.43
C TYR A 423 8.78 39.60 -0.02
N ASP A 424 8.75 38.30 -0.28
CA ASP A 424 9.94 37.49 -0.52
C ASP A 424 10.14 37.15 -2.00
N ARG A 425 9.35 37.79 -2.88
CA ARG A 425 9.51 37.67 -4.34
C ARG A 425 10.67 38.52 -4.87
N TRP A 426 11.30 38.09 -5.96
CA TRP A 426 12.22 38.93 -6.74
C TRP A 426 11.52 40.22 -7.21
N LYS A 427 12.14 41.39 -6.99
CA LYS A 427 11.57 42.71 -7.37
C LYS A 427 12.45 43.51 -8.32
N GLN A 428 13.77 43.40 -8.19
CA GLN A 428 14.73 44.17 -8.97
C GLN A 428 16.02 43.38 -9.22
N PRO A 429 16.75 43.66 -10.32
CA PRO A 429 18.02 43.02 -10.62
C PRO A 429 19.03 43.14 -9.48
N GLY A 430 19.69 42.02 -9.15
CA GLY A 430 20.67 41.91 -8.06
C GLY A 430 20.12 41.34 -6.75
N GLU A 431 18.81 41.05 -6.65
CA GLU A 431 18.22 40.40 -5.48
C GLU A 431 18.25 38.86 -5.59
N GLU A 432 18.74 38.18 -4.55
CA GLU A 432 18.65 36.72 -4.39
C GLU A 432 17.37 36.34 -3.63
N ARG A 433 16.21 36.46 -4.29
CA ARG A 433 14.89 36.14 -3.72
C ARG A 433 14.11 35.20 -4.63
N ILE A 434 13.22 34.41 -4.03
CA ILE A 434 12.48 33.30 -4.67
C ILE A 434 11.38 33.83 -5.59
#